data_AF-A0AAV4CDV0-F1
#
_entry.id   AF-A0AAV4CDV0-F1
#
_cell.length_a   1.000
_cell.length_b   1.000
_cell.length_c   1.000
_cell.angle_alpha   90.00
_cell.angle_beta   90.00
_cell.angle_gamma   90.00
#
_symmetry.space_group_name_H-M   'P 1'
#
loop_
_entity.id
_entity.type
_entity.pdbx_description
1 polymer ?
#
loop_
_entity_poly.entity_id
_entity_poly.type
_entity_poly.pdbx_seq_one_letter_code
_entity_poly.pdbx_strand_id
1 'polypeptide(L)'
;MIWGLYMIGFLIRKLYNRRLESLPESARKLFNQGKQYLTTGLSDGDDATDGFCTLFQVYQPLRAADESPHGLTSPSKEMSVGILNTPMRRSAPLHHLQTYVQWKAAQDLNNFYSLCLPKRQTIYIQPISTFPDFIHSFRFKSQNLSLSLFETIQAFLQIFFSGLEVLQLPPMPLEEFAGAVRSRVHPVTGTQQLCLNDLYPLLFRFLPPNGLCIMGISWTDIFPEGHNFALGEASVQDRSAVISFGRFETKGFDAKAHCDITEINGPVIWKLIKSSSHELCHLLGLQHCTFFLCAMNESSSMDEAMNQPLFLCPVCLRKLQKACGFDVLERYTLLQKFLSGLAQQFTDEKFKECLAWLDRCVAYLNS
;
A
#
# COMPACT_ATOMS: atom_id res chain seq x y z
N MET A 1 -1.17 -28.29 0.69
CA MET A 1 -2.08 -27.25 1.21
C MET A 1 -1.80 -25.83 0.68
N ILE A 2 -0.61 -25.51 0.15
CA ILE A 2 -0.34 -24.32 -0.68
C ILE A 2 -1.25 -24.25 -1.93
N TRP A 3 -1.75 -25.41 -2.36
CA TRP A 3 -2.71 -25.59 -3.45
C TRP A 3 -4.08 -24.89 -3.26
N GLY A 4 -4.51 -24.58 -2.03
CA GLY A 4 -5.79 -23.90 -1.80
C GLY A 4 -5.79 -22.43 -2.21
N LEU A 5 -4.70 -21.71 -1.93
CA LEU A 5 -4.49 -20.33 -2.38
C LEU A 5 -4.08 -20.28 -3.86
N TYR A 6 -3.29 -21.26 -4.32
CA TYR A 6 -2.95 -21.45 -5.73
C TYR A 6 -4.19 -21.71 -6.61
N MET A 7 -5.19 -22.47 -6.13
CA MET A 7 -6.43 -22.74 -6.87
C MET A 7 -7.32 -21.50 -7.00
N ILE A 8 -7.32 -20.60 -6.02
CA ILE A 8 -8.01 -19.30 -6.13
C ILE A 8 -7.33 -18.46 -7.22
N GLY A 9 -5.99 -18.36 -7.22
CA GLY A 9 -5.25 -17.68 -8.29
C GLY A 9 -5.41 -18.31 -9.69
N PHE A 10 -5.51 -19.64 -9.77
CA PHE A 10 -5.62 -20.37 -11.04
C PHE A 10 -7.03 -20.29 -11.66
N LEU A 11 -8.10 -20.23 -10.84
CA LEU A 11 -9.47 -20.00 -11.32
C LEU A 11 -9.70 -18.56 -11.81
N ILE A 12 -9.01 -17.57 -11.22
CA ILE A 12 -9.04 -16.15 -11.65
C ILE A 12 -8.36 -15.96 -13.03
N ARG A 13 -7.51 -16.91 -13.45
CA ARG A 13 -6.60 -16.79 -14.61
C ARG A 13 -7.28 -16.70 -15.98
N LYS A 14 -8.59 -16.96 -16.10
CA LYS A 14 -9.20 -17.18 -17.43
C LYS A 14 -9.78 -15.97 -18.16
N LEU A 15 -10.02 -14.80 -17.56
CA LEU A 15 -10.86 -13.77 -18.23
C LEU A 15 -10.67 -12.29 -17.84
N TYR A 16 -9.47 -11.70 -17.75
CA TYR A 16 -9.42 -10.29 -17.35
C TYR A 16 -8.42 -9.39 -18.10
N ASN A 17 -8.89 -8.85 -19.22
CA ASN A 17 -8.61 -7.47 -19.63
C ASN A 17 -9.96 -6.81 -19.94
N ARG A 18 -10.77 -6.60 -18.89
CA ARG A 18 -12.14 -6.13 -19.01
C ARG A 18 -12.19 -4.62 -19.27
N ARG A 19 -12.86 -4.21 -20.35
CA ARG A 19 -13.23 -2.80 -20.58
C ARG A 19 -14.17 -2.35 -19.45
N LEU A 20 -14.28 -1.04 -19.19
CA LEU A 20 -15.11 -0.52 -18.08
C LEU A 20 -16.54 -1.07 -18.17
N GLU A 21 -17.08 -1.16 -19.39
CA GLU A 21 -18.42 -1.65 -19.71
C GLU A 21 -18.63 -3.13 -19.37
N SER A 22 -17.56 -3.90 -19.24
CA SER A 22 -17.59 -5.33 -18.89
C SER A 22 -17.36 -5.61 -17.40
N LEU A 23 -17.20 -4.55 -16.58
CA LEU A 23 -17.19 -4.66 -15.14
C LEU A 23 -18.64 -4.71 -14.59
N PRO A 24 -18.86 -5.33 -13.42
CA PRO A 24 -20.15 -5.28 -12.75
C PRO A 24 -20.67 -3.85 -12.61
N GLU A 25 -22.00 -3.68 -12.62
CA GLU A 25 -22.63 -2.36 -12.56
C GLU A 25 -22.19 -1.54 -11.35
N SER A 26 -22.08 -2.16 -10.18
CA SER A 26 -21.64 -1.48 -8.96
C SER A 26 -20.20 -0.99 -9.03
N ALA A 27 -19.28 -1.77 -9.64
CA ALA A 27 -17.92 -1.31 -9.90
C ALA A 27 -17.89 -0.15 -10.92
N ARG A 28 -18.76 -0.18 -11.94
CA ARG A 28 -18.92 0.94 -12.89
C ARG A 28 -19.44 2.19 -12.18
N LYS A 29 -20.42 2.07 -11.29
CA LYS A 29 -20.96 3.18 -10.47
C LYS A 29 -19.86 3.81 -9.61
N LEU A 30 -19.07 3.00 -8.89
CA LEU A 30 -17.93 3.47 -8.09
C LEU A 30 -16.93 4.29 -8.91
N PHE A 31 -16.58 3.83 -10.11
CA PHE A 31 -15.63 4.54 -10.98
C PHE A 31 -16.25 5.79 -11.64
N ASN A 32 -17.54 5.76 -11.97
CA ASN A 32 -18.25 6.89 -12.54
C ASN A 32 -18.42 8.04 -11.53
N GLN A 33 -18.68 7.73 -10.26
CA GLN A 33 -18.76 8.71 -9.19
C GLN A 33 -17.42 9.43 -8.98
N GLY A 34 -16.31 8.69 -8.98
CA GLY A 34 -14.97 9.29 -8.94
C GLY A 34 -14.68 10.21 -10.13
N LYS A 35 -15.18 9.85 -11.33
CA LYS A 35 -15.07 10.71 -12.53
C LYS A 35 -15.90 11.99 -12.39
N GLN A 36 -17.16 11.89 -11.95
CA GLN A 36 -18.05 13.04 -11.77
C GLN A 36 -17.41 14.07 -10.85
N TYR A 37 -16.91 13.64 -9.68
CA TYR A 37 -16.23 14.51 -8.72
C TYR A 37 -15.07 15.30 -9.34
N LEU A 38 -14.22 14.64 -10.14
CA LEU A 38 -13.08 15.28 -10.80
C LEU A 38 -13.49 16.27 -11.89
N THR A 39 -14.65 16.06 -12.52
CA THR A 39 -15.13 16.91 -13.63
C THR A 39 -15.99 18.09 -13.19
N THR A 40 -16.81 17.94 -12.14
CA THR A 40 -17.79 18.96 -11.73
C THR A 40 -17.39 19.71 -10.47
N GLY A 41 -16.50 19.15 -9.63
CA GLY A 41 -16.15 19.74 -8.33
C GLY A 41 -17.31 19.86 -7.33
N LEU A 42 -18.49 19.36 -7.69
CA LEU A 42 -19.68 19.33 -6.86
C LEU A 42 -19.72 17.96 -6.17
N SER A 43 -19.76 17.97 -4.84
CA SER A 43 -20.42 16.90 -4.10
C SER A 43 -21.85 16.81 -4.60
N ASP A 44 -22.41 15.60 -4.66
CA ASP A 44 -23.79 15.34 -5.08
C ASP A 44 -24.74 16.46 -4.59
N GLY A 45 -25.63 16.92 -5.49
CA GLY A 45 -26.65 17.91 -5.15
C GLY A 45 -27.39 17.50 -3.89
N ASP A 46 -27.76 18.50 -3.08
CA ASP A 46 -28.17 18.48 -1.67
C ASP A 46 -29.32 17.54 -1.23
N ASP A 47 -29.65 16.47 -1.96
CA ASP A 47 -30.85 15.65 -1.68
C ASP A 47 -30.67 14.13 -1.84
N ALA A 48 -29.43 13.61 -1.83
CA ALA A 48 -29.19 12.16 -1.90
C ALA A 48 -28.68 11.58 -0.58
N THR A 49 -29.61 11.05 0.23
CA THR A 49 -29.30 10.14 1.35
C THR A 49 -28.53 8.87 0.92
N ASP A 50 -28.45 8.59 -0.39
CA ASP A 50 -27.72 7.49 -1.04
C ASP A 50 -26.48 7.93 -1.87
N GLY A 51 -25.99 9.16 -1.67
CA GLY A 51 -24.87 9.72 -2.44
C GLY A 51 -23.51 9.04 -2.22
N PHE A 52 -22.57 9.22 -3.15
CA PHE A 52 -21.21 8.67 -3.06
C PHE A 52 -20.52 9.04 -1.74
N CYS A 53 -20.82 10.23 -1.18
CA CYS A 53 -20.33 10.68 0.11
C CYS A 53 -20.89 9.90 1.31
N THR A 54 -22.11 9.35 1.25
CA THR A 54 -22.78 8.67 2.38
C THR A 54 -22.20 7.28 2.66
N LEU A 55 -21.71 6.60 1.63
CA LEU A 55 -21.01 5.31 1.72
C LEU A 55 -19.75 5.33 2.60
N PHE A 56 -19.19 6.52 2.79
CA PHE A 56 -17.87 6.70 3.40
C PHE A 56 -17.88 7.62 4.63
N GLN A 57 -19.06 7.93 5.20
CA GLN A 57 -19.26 8.84 6.34
C GLN A 57 -18.64 8.40 7.69
N VAL A 58 -18.05 7.22 7.79
CA VAL A 58 -17.38 6.83 9.04
C VAL A 58 -16.02 7.49 9.08
N TYR A 59 -16.01 8.74 9.54
CA TYR A 59 -15.24 9.29 10.65
C TYR A 59 -15.90 10.64 10.94
N GLN A 60 -16.83 10.69 11.90
CA GLN A 60 -17.18 12.00 12.47
C GLN A 60 -15.98 12.45 13.32
N PRO A 61 -15.44 13.66 13.13
CA PRO A 61 -14.71 14.29 14.22
C PRO A 61 -15.69 14.40 15.39
N LEU A 62 -15.24 14.06 16.60
CA LEU A 62 -15.96 14.47 17.81
C LEU A 62 -16.28 15.95 17.66
N ARG A 63 -17.57 16.29 17.63
CA ARG A 63 -18.03 17.67 17.58
C ARG A 63 -17.34 18.44 18.70
N ALA A 64 -16.56 19.45 18.33
CA ALA A 64 -16.08 20.44 19.28
C ALA A 64 -17.33 21.01 19.97
N ALA A 65 -17.43 20.76 21.27
CA ALA A 65 -18.43 21.38 22.12
C ALA A 65 -18.17 22.89 22.21
N ASP A 66 -19.25 23.61 22.47
CA ASP A 66 -19.47 25.04 22.31
C ASP A 66 -18.41 26.00 22.88
N GLU A 67 -18.29 27.11 22.13
CA GLU A 67 -18.02 28.51 22.51
C GLU A 67 -17.36 28.85 23.86
N SER A 68 -16.20 29.54 23.80
CA SER A 68 -15.98 30.77 24.58
C SER A 68 -14.88 31.66 23.96
N PRO A 69 -14.98 33.00 24.09
CA PRO A 69 -14.08 33.94 23.42
C PRO A 69 -12.88 34.31 24.31
N HIS A 70 -11.75 34.58 23.65
CA HIS A 70 -10.49 35.15 24.14
C HIS A 70 -9.34 34.19 24.48
N GLY A 71 -8.22 34.39 23.77
CA GLY A 71 -6.88 34.01 24.24
C GLY A 71 -6.05 33.27 23.20
N LEU A 72 -5.04 33.95 22.63
CA LEU A 72 -4.04 33.34 21.76
C LEU A 72 -3.35 32.16 22.47
N THR A 73 -3.58 30.95 21.97
CA THR A 73 -2.66 29.82 22.13
C THR A 73 -2.57 29.09 20.79
N SER A 74 -1.34 28.80 20.38
CA SER A 74 -0.99 28.08 19.15
C SER A 74 -1.74 26.74 19.07
N PRO A 75 -2.37 26.38 17.94
CA PRO A 75 -3.08 25.12 17.86
C PRO A 75 -2.05 23.98 17.79
N SER A 76 -1.99 23.19 18.86
CA SER A 76 -1.53 21.81 18.80
C SER A 76 -2.34 21.10 17.72
N LYS A 77 -1.69 20.70 16.63
CA LYS A 77 -2.29 19.90 15.56
C LYS A 77 -2.62 18.50 16.11
N GLU A 78 -3.80 18.35 16.71
CA GLU A 78 -4.46 17.05 16.76
C GLU A 78 -4.83 16.66 15.33
N MET A 79 -4.04 15.74 14.77
CA MET A 79 -4.18 15.27 13.40
C MET A 79 -5.33 14.27 13.36
N SER A 80 -6.53 14.78 13.10
CA SER A 80 -7.71 13.95 12.85
C SER A 80 -7.46 13.02 11.66
N VAL A 81 -7.55 11.71 11.91
CA VAL A 81 -7.42 10.65 10.90
C VAL A 81 -8.56 10.82 9.90
N GLY A 82 -8.23 11.32 8.71
CA GLY A 82 -9.24 11.68 7.73
C GLY A 82 -9.81 10.46 6.99
N ILE A 83 -11.00 10.65 6.41
CA ILE A 83 -11.75 9.67 5.62
C ILE A 83 -11.09 9.44 4.25
N LEU A 84 -10.93 8.18 3.83
CA LEU A 84 -10.46 7.70 2.51
C LEU A 84 -11.01 8.41 1.25
N ASN A 85 -12.07 9.18 1.36
CA ASN A 85 -12.63 9.93 0.23
C ASN A 85 -12.94 11.38 0.61
N THR A 86 -12.35 11.90 1.71
CA THR A 86 -12.27 13.34 1.95
C THR A 86 -11.40 13.92 0.84
N PRO A 87 -11.96 14.79 -0.01
CA PRO A 87 -11.16 15.48 -0.99
C PRO A 87 -10.11 16.30 -0.27
N MET A 88 -8.85 16.13 -0.65
CA MET A 88 -7.82 17.01 -0.11
C MET A 88 -8.03 18.40 -0.73
N ARG A 89 -7.88 19.47 0.07
CA ARG A 89 -8.03 20.85 -0.43
C ARG A 89 -7.16 21.02 -1.67
N ARG A 90 -7.74 21.56 -2.74
CA ARG A 90 -7.05 21.88 -4.00
C ARG A 90 -6.02 22.97 -3.74
N SER A 91 -4.83 22.60 -3.30
CA SER A 91 -3.69 23.53 -3.14
C SER A 91 -2.95 23.72 -4.47
N ALA A 92 -3.07 22.80 -5.42
CA ALA A 92 -2.36 22.82 -6.69
C ALA A 92 -3.30 22.65 -7.91
N PRO A 93 -2.99 23.30 -9.05
CA PRO A 93 -3.72 23.11 -10.30
C PRO A 93 -3.59 21.67 -10.87
N LEU A 94 -4.61 21.21 -11.59
CA LEU A 94 -4.80 19.82 -12.04
C LEU A 94 -3.61 19.22 -12.82
N HIS A 95 -2.74 20.03 -13.41
CA HIS A 95 -1.58 19.54 -14.18
C HIS A 95 -0.48 18.90 -13.31
N HIS A 96 -0.49 19.14 -12.00
CA HIS A 96 0.41 18.45 -11.06
C HIS A 96 -0.13 17.11 -10.57
N LEU A 97 -1.32 16.69 -11.06
CA LEU A 97 -2.02 15.51 -10.57
C LEU A 97 -2.04 14.40 -11.62
N GLN A 98 -1.88 13.15 -11.19
CA GLN A 98 -1.98 12.01 -12.09
C GLN A 98 -3.42 11.48 -12.18
N THR A 99 -4.16 11.87 -13.21
CA THR A 99 -5.47 11.31 -13.51
C THR A 99 -5.39 9.86 -14.03
N TYR A 100 -6.52 9.16 -14.08
CA TYR A 100 -6.60 7.84 -14.73
C TYR A 100 -6.22 7.91 -16.22
N VAL A 101 -6.62 8.97 -16.93
CA VAL A 101 -6.36 9.11 -18.36
C VAL A 101 -4.87 9.30 -18.64
N GLN A 102 -4.19 10.17 -17.88
CA GLN A 102 -2.74 10.36 -17.98
C GLN A 102 -1.97 9.07 -17.66
N TRP A 103 -2.35 8.39 -16.57
CA TRP A 103 -1.74 7.10 -16.21
C TRP A 103 -1.95 6.07 -17.32
N LYS A 104 -3.18 5.93 -17.86
CA LYS A 104 -3.49 4.98 -18.93
C LYS A 104 -2.68 5.27 -20.20
N ALA A 105 -2.55 6.54 -20.58
CA ALA A 105 -1.76 6.93 -21.75
C ALA A 105 -0.28 6.52 -21.60
N ALA A 106 0.31 6.74 -20.42
CA ALA A 106 1.67 6.31 -20.12
C ALA A 106 1.81 4.77 -20.17
N GLN A 107 0.83 4.03 -19.63
CA GLN A 107 0.84 2.58 -19.66
C GLN A 107 0.64 2.01 -21.07
N ASP A 108 -0.26 2.57 -21.86
CA ASP A 108 -0.47 2.14 -23.24
C ASP A 108 0.80 2.36 -24.09
N LEU A 109 1.52 3.46 -23.86
CA LEU A 109 2.80 3.73 -24.51
C LEU A 109 3.86 2.69 -24.12
N ASN A 110 3.99 2.38 -22.82
CA ASN A 110 4.91 1.34 -22.33
C ASN A 110 4.54 -0.06 -22.87
N ASN A 111 3.23 -0.35 -22.96
CA ASN A 111 2.73 -1.62 -23.48
C ASN A 111 2.90 -1.74 -24.99
N PHE A 112 2.86 -0.64 -25.74
CA PHE A 112 3.11 -0.62 -27.18
C PHE A 112 4.51 -1.15 -27.53
N TYR A 113 5.53 -0.74 -26.76
CA TYR A 113 6.89 -1.25 -26.91
C TYR A 113 7.05 -2.74 -26.55
N SER A 114 6.07 -3.32 -25.83
CA SER A 114 6.11 -4.71 -25.36
C SER A 114 5.12 -5.64 -26.08
N LEU A 115 4.54 -5.21 -27.20
CA LEU A 115 3.63 -6.02 -28.02
C LEU A 115 4.25 -7.35 -28.52
N CYS A 116 5.57 -7.43 -28.58
CA CYS A 116 6.32 -8.64 -28.98
C CYS A 116 6.96 -9.39 -27.80
N LEU A 117 6.74 -8.96 -26.55
CA LEU A 117 7.34 -9.55 -25.36
C LEU A 117 6.33 -10.38 -24.56
N PRO A 118 6.77 -11.46 -23.87
CA PRO A 118 5.92 -12.19 -22.94
C PRO A 118 5.36 -11.25 -21.87
N LYS A 119 4.06 -11.37 -21.58
CA LYS A 119 3.41 -10.56 -20.56
C LYS A 119 3.97 -10.92 -19.18
N ARG A 120 4.62 -9.95 -18.53
CA ARG A 120 5.11 -10.08 -17.16
C ARG A 120 3.92 -9.99 -16.20
N GLN A 121 3.78 -10.96 -15.30
CA GLN A 121 2.60 -11.08 -14.42
C GLN A 121 2.93 -11.39 -12.97
N THR A 122 4.22 -11.50 -12.62
CA THR A 122 4.63 -11.96 -11.29
C THR A 122 5.37 -10.86 -10.54
N ILE A 123 4.93 -10.57 -9.33
CA ILE A 123 5.63 -9.73 -8.35
C ILE A 123 6.48 -10.67 -7.48
N TYR A 124 7.77 -10.39 -7.38
CA TYR A 124 8.67 -11.16 -6.52
C TYR A 124 8.96 -10.44 -5.21
N ILE A 125 8.92 -11.17 -4.10
CA ILE A 125 9.35 -10.71 -2.77
C ILE A 125 10.70 -11.35 -2.47
N GLN A 126 11.69 -10.54 -2.13
CA GLN A 126 13.06 -10.95 -1.92
C GLN A 126 13.49 -10.55 -0.50
N PRO A 127 13.65 -11.49 0.43
CA PRO A 127 14.33 -11.21 1.69
C PRO A 127 15.79 -10.86 1.40
N ILE A 128 16.25 -9.69 1.84
CA ILE A 128 17.58 -9.14 1.48
C ILE A 128 18.53 -8.91 2.67
N SER A 129 18.15 -9.35 3.87
CA SER A 129 18.99 -9.22 5.06
C SER A 129 18.90 -10.47 5.94
N THR A 130 19.76 -10.57 6.94
CA THR A 130 19.52 -11.46 8.08
C THR A 130 18.36 -10.94 8.92
N PHE A 131 17.48 -11.84 9.35
CA PHE A 131 16.35 -11.50 10.23
C PHE A 131 16.56 -12.14 11.61
N PRO A 132 16.16 -11.47 12.70
CA PRO A 132 16.17 -12.08 14.02
C PRO A 132 15.27 -13.33 14.14
N ASP A 133 15.61 -14.22 15.07
CA ASP A 133 14.89 -15.49 15.28
C ASP A 133 13.40 -15.30 15.59
N PHE A 134 13.02 -14.22 16.27
CA PHE A 134 11.61 -13.95 16.58
C PHE A 134 10.77 -13.69 15.31
N ILE A 135 11.39 -13.19 14.23
CA ILE A 135 10.74 -13.02 12.93
C ILE A 135 10.48 -14.38 12.28
N HIS A 136 11.48 -15.27 12.32
CA HIS A 136 11.35 -16.62 11.81
C HIS A 136 10.39 -17.48 12.65
N SER A 137 10.26 -17.18 13.93
CA SER A 137 9.38 -17.88 14.87
C SER A 137 7.94 -17.37 14.84
N PHE A 138 7.70 -16.15 14.33
CA PHE A 138 6.37 -15.57 14.23
C PHE A 138 5.42 -16.46 13.43
N ARG A 139 4.18 -16.61 13.93
CA ARG A 139 3.11 -17.31 13.22
C ARG A 139 1.81 -16.50 13.28
N PHE A 140 1.28 -16.17 12.11
CA PHE A 140 -0.10 -15.73 11.95
C PHE A 140 -1.00 -16.96 11.85
N LYS A 141 -2.01 -17.05 12.71
CA LYS A 141 -2.99 -18.14 12.73
C LYS A 141 -4.32 -17.61 12.22
N SER A 142 -4.81 -18.17 11.11
CA SER A 142 -6.13 -17.87 10.59
C SER A 142 -6.85 -19.16 10.25
N GLN A 143 -7.94 -19.43 10.95
CA GLN A 143 -8.69 -20.69 10.86
C GLN A 143 -7.75 -21.90 11.01
N ASN A 144 -7.51 -22.65 9.92
CA ASN A 144 -6.67 -23.85 9.89
C ASN A 144 -5.29 -23.62 9.23
N LEU A 145 -4.91 -22.36 9.01
CA LEU A 145 -3.64 -21.98 8.41
C LEU A 145 -2.73 -21.34 9.46
N SER A 146 -1.44 -21.69 9.40
CA SER A 146 -0.37 -21.03 10.13
C SER A 146 0.65 -20.52 9.14
N LEU A 147 0.82 -19.20 9.07
CA LEU A 147 1.70 -18.52 8.11
C LEU A 147 2.86 -17.87 8.86
N SER A 148 4.06 -17.96 8.32
CA SER A 148 5.19 -17.11 8.72
C SER A 148 4.93 -15.63 8.39
N LEU A 149 5.81 -14.73 8.82
CA LEU A 149 5.67 -13.30 8.52
C LEU A 149 5.68 -13.04 7.01
N PHE A 150 6.64 -13.61 6.29
CA PHE A 150 6.76 -13.40 4.85
C PHE A 150 5.59 -14.02 4.07
N GLU A 151 5.09 -15.18 4.49
CA GLU A 151 3.87 -15.76 3.92
C GLU A 151 2.63 -14.91 4.21
N THR A 152 2.56 -14.26 5.37
CA THR A 152 1.49 -13.31 5.71
C THR A 152 1.52 -12.10 4.79
N ILE A 153 2.71 -11.52 4.57
CA ILE A 153 2.89 -10.39 3.63
C ILE A 153 2.57 -10.83 2.20
N GLN A 154 3.08 -11.98 1.75
CA GLN A 154 2.78 -12.52 0.42
C GLN A 154 1.28 -12.73 0.24
N ALA A 155 0.59 -13.32 1.22
CA ALA A 155 -0.85 -13.55 1.15
C ALA A 155 -1.63 -12.23 1.05
N PHE A 156 -1.28 -11.23 1.86
CA PHE A 156 -1.87 -9.90 1.75
C PHE A 156 -1.66 -9.30 0.35
N LEU A 157 -0.42 -9.30 -0.15
CA LEU A 157 -0.07 -8.72 -1.45
C LEU A 157 -0.74 -9.48 -2.61
N GLN A 158 -0.86 -10.80 -2.51
CA GLN A 158 -1.56 -11.63 -3.49
C GLN A 158 -3.04 -11.24 -3.62
N ILE A 159 -3.67 -10.85 -2.52
CA ILE A 159 -5.06 -10.34 -2.52
C ILE A 159 -5.09 -8.87 -2.96
N PHE A 160 -4.17 -8.03 -2.48
CA PHE A 160 -4.15 -6.60 -2.81
C PHE A 160 -3.93 -6.36 -4.31
N PHE A 161 -3.10 -7.20 -4.94
CA PHE A 161 -2.78 -7.17 -6.37
C PHE A 161 -3.45 -8.32 -7.15
N SER A 162 -4.65 -8.74 -6.74
CA SER A 162 -5.43 -9.80 -7.41
C SER A 162 -5.36 -9.71 -8.94
N GLY A 163 -5.05 -10.83 -9.60
CA GLY A 163 -4.81 -10.88 -11.05
C GLY A 163 -3.33 -10.84 -11.44
N LEU A 164 -2.43 -10.49 -10.50
CA LEU A 164 -1.00 -10.77 -10.59
C LEU A 164 -0.65 -11.96 -9.69
N GLU A 165 0.46 -12.62 -9.96
CA GLU A 165 1.03 -13.65 -9.09
C GLU A 165 2.03 -12.99 -8.14
N VAL A 166 2.04 -13.38 -6.85
CA VAL A 166 3.02 -12.89 -5.88
C VAL A 166 3.80 -14.06 -5.30
N LEU A 167 5.10 -14.10 -5.55
CA LEU A 167 5.97 -15.21 -5.15
C LEU A 167 7.13 -14.70 -4.29
N GLN A 168 7.47 -15.47 -3.26
CA GLN A 168 8.69 -15.27 -2.49
C GLN A 168 9.87 -15.98 -3.17
N LEU A 169 11.01 -15.30 -3.20
CA LEU A 169 12.30 -15.87 -3.55
C LEU A 169 13.04 -16.34 -2.28
N PRO A 170 13.97 -17.30 -2.39
CA PRO A 170 14.88 -17.63 -1.30
C PRO A 170 15.64 -16.38 -0.83
N PRO A 171 16.00 -16.27 0.47
CA PRO A 171 16.82 -15.16 0.96
C PRO A 171 18.07 -14.96 0.12
N MET A 172 18.42 -13.69 -0.14
CA MET A 172 19.59 -13.36 -0.95
C MET A 172 20.88 -13.74 -0.19
N PRO A 173 21.89 -14.34 -0.83
CA PRO A 173 23.17 -14.62 -0.21
C PRO A 173 23.84 -13.33 0.29
N LEU A 174 24.44 -13.35 1.48
CA LEU A 174 25.06 -12.16 2.07
C LEU A 174 26.31 -11.70 1.31
N GLU A 175 26.93 -12.61 0.57
CA GLU A 175 28.11 -12.34 -0.26
C GLU A 175 27.76 -11.42 -1.44
N GLU A 176 26.55 -11.57 -2.00
CA GLU A 176 26.03 -10.68 -3.07
C GLU A 176 25.76 -9.26 -2.54
N PHE A 177 25.50 -9.15 -1.24
CA PHE A 177 25.37 -7.88 -0.54
C PHE A 177 26.73 -7.24 -0.25
N ALA A 178 27.73 -8.07 0.10
CA ALA A 178 29.03 -7.63 0.53
C ALA A 178 29.80 -6.94 -0.61
N GLY A 179 29.97 -5.63 -0.50
CA GLY A 179 30.71 -4.81 -1.47
C GLY A 179 29.88 -4.32 -2.67
N ALA A 180 28.66 -4.84 -2.87
CA ALA A 180 27.74 -4.34 -3.88
C ALA A 180 26.85 -3.19 -3.37
N VAL A 181 26.58 -3.16 -2.07
CA VAL A 181 25.67 -2.19 -1.45
C VAL A 181 26.43 -1.36 -0.43
N ARG A 182 26.46 -0.03 -0.62
CA ARG A 182 27.02 0.88 0.38
C ARG A 182 26.19 0.83 1.66
N SER A 183 26.88 0.88 2.78
CA SER A 183 26.26 0.99 4.09
C SER A 183 26.84 2.15 4.88
N ARG A 184 26.08 2.66 5.84
CA ARG A 184 26.53 3.68 6.78
C ARG A 184 26.04 3.36 8.18
N VAL A 185 26.70 3.93 9.18
CA VAL A 185 26.18 3.99 10.55
C VAL A 185 25.57 5.37 10.73
N HIS A 186 24.30 5.43 11.07
CA HIS A 186 23.61 6.69 11.26
C HIS A 186 24.18 7.41 12.50
N PRO A 187 24.61 8.68 12.40
CA PRO A 187 25.45 9.32 13.41
C PRO A 187 24.75 9.55 14.76
N VAL A 188 23.42 9.67 14.76
CA VAL A 188 22.65 9.92 15.98
C VAL A 188 22.24 8.62 16.69
N THR A 189 21.95 7.58 15.92
CA THR A 189 21.35 6.34 16.44
C THR A 189 22.33 5.20 16.59
N GLY A 190 23.48 5.27 15.90
CA GLY A 190 24.42 4.16 15.80
C GLY A 190 23.88 2.97 14.99
N THR A 191 22.73 3.11 14.32
CA THR A 191 22.12 2.02 13.55
C THR A 191 22.75 1.90 12.17
N GLN A 192 22.99 0.66 11.74
CA GLN A 192 23.44 0.39 10.38
C GLN A 192 22.31 0.60 9.39
N GLN A 193 22.61 1.28 8.28
CA GLN A 193 21.69 1.54 7.19
C GLN A 193 22.31 1.15 5.83
N LEU A 194 21.48 0.68 4.90
CA LEU A 194 21.85 0.30 3.53
C LEU A 194 21.40 1.37 2.52
N CYS A 195 22.23 1.64 1.51
CA CYS A 195 21.93 2.62 0.46
C CYS A 195 20.91 2.07 -0.54
N LEU A 196 19.76 2.74 -0.66
CA LEU A 196 18.68 2.36 -1.57
C LEU A 196 19.11 2.35 -3.04
N ASN A 197 19.88 3.37 -3.45
CA ASN A 197 20.33 3.54 -4.83
C ASN A 197 21.15 2.35 -5.36
N ASP A 198 21.83 1.62 -4.47
CA ASP A 198 22.61 0.43 -4.85
C ASP A 198 21.73 -0.84 -4.85
N LEU A 199 20.67 -0.87 -4.02
CA LEU A 199 19.77 -2.01 -3.88
C LEU A 199 18.88 -2.22 -5.11
N TYR A 200 18.42 -1.15 -5.75
CA TYR A 200 17.55 -1.24 -6.92
C TYR A 200 18.16 -2.01 -8.09
N PRO A 201 19.32 -1.61 -8.64
CA PRO A 201 19.94 -2.33 -9.74
C PRO A 201 20.38 -3.74 -9.32
N LEU A 202 20.75 -3.95 -8.05
CA LEU A 202 21.06 -5.28 -7.54
C LEU A 202 19.83 -6.19 -7.60
N LEU A 203 18.71 -5.78 -7.00
CA LEU A 203 17.46 -6.54 -7.03
C LEU A 203 16.99 -6.81 -8.46
N PHE A 204 17.13 -5.83 -9.35
CA PHE A 204 16.77 -5.99 -10.76
C PHE A 204 17.52 -7.15 -11.43
N ARG A 205 18.79 -7.37 -11.09
CA ARG A 205 19.57 -8.50 -11.63
C ARG A 205 19.05 -9.86 -11.19
N PHE A 206 18.38 -9.93 -10.04
CA PHE A 206 17.75 -11.14 -9.51
C PHE A 206 16.29 -11.31 -9.94
N LEU A 207 15.69 -10.31 -10.59
CA LEU A 207 14.31 -10.37 -11.08
C LEU A 207 14.19 -11.47 -12.16
N PRO A 208 13.39 -12.53 -11.92
CA PRO A 208 13.18 -13.55 -12.93
C PRO A 208 12.58 -13.00 -14.23
N PRO A 209 12.81 -13.65 -15.40
CA PRO A 209 12.40 -13.11 -16.70
C PRO A 209 10.88 -12.81 -16.85
N ASN A 210 10.02 -13.60 -16.21
CA ASN A 210 8.56 -13.40 -16.16
C ASN A 210 8.12 -12.35 -15.12
N GLY A 211 9.06 -11.87 -14.31
CA GLY A 211 8.84 -10.93 -13.24
C GLY A 211 8.50 -9.54 -13.76
N LEU A 212 7.36 -9.03 -13.29
CA LEU A 212 6.93 -7.66 -13.48
C LEU A 212 7.87 -6.72 -12.72
N CYS A 213 8.03 -7.00 -11.43
CA CYS A 213 8.88 -6.27 -10.51
C CYS A 213 9.32 -7.15 -9.33
N ILE A 214 10.29 -6.65 -8.56
CA ILE A 214 10.82 -7.29 -7.36
C ILE A 214 10.80 -6.31 -6.17
N MET A 215 10.46 -6.79 -4.99
CA MET A 215 10.47 -6.03 -3.75
C MET A 215 11.43 -6.67 -2.75
N GLY A 216 12.48 -5.94 -2.39
CA GLY A 216 13.35 -6.28 -1.27
C GLY A 216 12.67 -6.01 0.07
N ILE A 217 12.76 -6.95 1.01
CA ILE A 217 12.40 -6.73 2.42
C ILE A 217 13.67 -6.80 3.24
N SER A 218 13.95 -5.76 4.02
CA SER A 218 15.16 -5.64 4.84
C SER A 218 14.84 -5.41 6.32
N TRP A 219 15.48 -6.19 7.19
CA TRP A 219 15.57 -5.89 8.62
C TRP A 219 16.45 -4.67 8.88
N THR A 220 17.56 -4.56 8.14
CA THR A 220 18.46 -3.41 8.20
C THR A 220 17.76 -2.17 7.67
N ASP A 221 17.99 -1.02 8.31
CA ASP A 221 17.38 0.24 7.92
C ASP A 221 17.92 0.66 6.55
N ILE A 222 17.17 1.48 5.82
CA ILE A 222 17.54 1.91 4.47
C ILE A 222 17.57 3.44 4.39
N PHE A 223 18.41 3.97 3.50
CA PHE A 223 18.49 5.39 3.24
C PHE A 223 18.65 5.70 1.74
N PRO A 224 17.95 6.72 1.22
CA PRO A 224 18.24 7.29 -0.09
C PRO A 224 19.42 8.26 -0.01
N GLU A 225 20.13 8.44 -1.12
CA GLU A 225 21.14 9.50 -1.20
C GLU A 225 20.51 10.88 -0.91
N GLY A 226 21.19 11.68 -0.08
CA GLY A 226 20.70 13.00 0.33
C GLY A 226 19.67 13.00 1.47
N HIS A 227 19.23 11.84 1.95
CA HIS A 227 18.23 11.73 3.03
C HIS A 227 18.71 10.87 4.22
N ASN A 228 18.06 11.02 5.37
CA ASN A 228 18.46 10.36 6.63
C ASN A 228 17.96 8.91 6.73
N PHE A 229 16.80 8.62 6.17
CA PHE A 229 16.14 7.32 6.30
C PHE A 229 14.95 7.24 5.35
N ALA A 230 14.57 6.03 4.94
CA ALA A 230 13.30 5.75 4.27
C ALA A 230 12.67 4.46 4.81
N LEU A 231 11.35 4.44 4.94
CA LEU A 231 10.62 3.23 5.32
C LEU A 231 10.55 2.24 4.15
N GLY A 232 10.35 2.78 2.96
CA GLY A 232 10.40 2.10 1.69
C GLY A 232 10.53 3.14 0.58
N GLU A 233 10.99 2.70 -0.58
CA GLU A 233 11.03 3.52 -1.79
C GLU A 233 11.14 2.60 -3.02
N ALA A 234 10.56 3.04 -4.13
CA ALA A 234 10.49 2.30 -5.38
C ALA A 234 11.22 3.00 -6.54
N SER A 235 12.08 2.27 -7.25
CA SER A 235 12.61 2.66 -8.56
C SER A 235 11.79 2.02 -9.66
N VAL A 236 10.98 2.82 -10.36
CA VAL A 236 10.22 2.38 -11.54
C VAL A 236 11.17 1.97 -12.68
N GLN A 237 12.30 2.68 -12.82
CA GLN A 237 13.32 2.39 -13.84
C GLN A 237 13.92 1.00 -13.65
N ASP A 238 14.28 0.65 -12.42
CA ASP A 238 14.86 -0.65 -12.08
C ASP A 238 13.80 -1.72 -11.77
N ARG A 239 12.51 -1.38 -11.90
CA ARG A 239 11.38 -2.28 -11.58
C ARG A 239 11.53 -2.95 -10.21
N SER A 240 12.06 -2.20 -9.25
CA SER A 240 12.43 -2.71 -7.94
C SER A 240 12.00 -1.74 -6.85
N ALA A 241 11.48 -2.27 -5.75
CA ALA A 241 11.25 -1.52 -4.53
C ALA A 241 12.02 -2.16 -3.38
N VAL A 242 12.27 -1.39 -2.34
CA VAL A 242 12.77 -1.91 -1.07
C VAL A 242 11.91 -1.34 0.03
N ILE A 243 11.52 -2.20 0.96
CA ILE A 243 10.97 -1.78 2.25
C ILE A 243 11.89 -2.28 3.36
N SER A 244 11.92 -1.53 4.45
CA SER A 244 12.53 -1.98 5.69
C SER A 244 11.49 -2.15 6.79
N PHE A 245 11.86 -2.81 7.87
CA PHE A 245 11.06 -2.82 9.08
C PHE A 245 10.95 -1.43 9.72
N GLY A 246 11.74 -0.46 9.25
CA GLY A 246 11.73 0.92 9.71
C GLY A 246 11.79 1.02 11.21
N ARG A 247 12.95 0.64 11.75
CA ARG A 247 13.23 0.71 13.19
C ARG A 247 13.40 2.15 13.66
N PHE A 248 13.75 3.06 12.75
CA PHE A 248 14.03 4.46 13.07
C PHE A 248 12.91 5.41 12.66
N GLU A 249 12.58 6.39 13.51
CA GLU A 249 11.81 7.58 13.17
C GLU A 249 12.60 8.84 13.59
N THR A 250 12.85 9.74 12.64
CA THR A 250 13.75 10.91 12.84
C THR A 250 13.14 12.01 13.71
N LYS A 251 11.82 12.18 13.69
CA LYS A 251 11.17 13.32 14.37
C LYS A 251 11.03 13.01 15.85
N GLY A 252 11.89 13.63 16.67
CA GLY A 252 11.84 13.46 18.12
C GLY A 252 12.54 12.19 18.62
N PHE A 253 13.60 11.74 17.93
CA PHE A 253 14.41 10.60 18.38
C PHE A 253 14.89 10.82 19.83
N ASP A 254 14.29 10.08 20.74
CA ASP A 254 14.73 9.96 22.12
C ASP A 254 15.42 8.61 22.27
N ALA A 255 16.75 8.64 22.46
CA ALA A 255 17.55 7.44 22.66
C ALA A 255 17.10 6.60 23.86
N LYS A 256 16.39 7.18 24.84
CA LYS A 256 15.85 6.48 26.00
C LYS A 256 14.52 5.78 25.72
N ALA A 257 13.72 6.32 24.80
CA ALA A 257 12.44 5.76 24.39
C ALA A 257 12.55 4.86 23.15
N HIS A 258 13.65 4.96 22.41
CA HIS A 258 13.93 4.11 21.25
C HIS A 258 14.21 2.68 21.69
N CYS A 259 13.22 1.81 21.51
CA CYS A 259 13.37 0.36 21.61
C CYS A 259 13.39 -0.28 20.22
N ASP A 260 14.28 -1.24 20.02
CA ASP A 260 14.24 -2.07 18.82
C ASP A 260 12.98 -2.94 18.84
N ILE A 261 12.54 -3.37 17.66
CA ILE A 261 11.41 -4.29 17.52
C ILE A 261 11.87 -5.65 18.08
N THR A 262 11.23 -6.11 19.15
CA THR A 262 11.56 -7.39 19.80
C THR A 262 10.54 -8.49 19.48
N GLU A 263 9.38 -8.12 18.97
CA GLU A 263 8.31 -9.04 18.58
C GLU A 263 7.50 -8.48 17.40
N ILE A 264 6.84 -9.38 16.69
CA ILE A 264 5.91 -9.01 15.62
C ILE A 264 4.53 -8.78 16.23
N ASN A 265 4.08 -7.53 16.20
CA ASN A 265 2.78 -7.08 16.69
C ASN A 265 1.96 -6.41 15.57
N GLY A 266 0.74 -5.96 15.90
CA GLY A 266 -0.18 -5.31 14.97
C GLY A 266 0.46 -4.13 14.21
N PRO A 267 1.09 -3.16 14.90
CA PRO A 267 1.77 -2.03 14.26
C PRO A 267 2.87 -2.42 13.27
N VAL A 268 3.68 -3.45 13.58
CA VAL A 268 4.71 -3.94 12.66
C VAL A 268 4.08 -4.56 11.42
N ILE A 269 3.06 -5.40 11.57
CA ILE A 269 2.32 -5.97 10.43
C ILE A 269 1.70 -4.86 9.58
N TRP A 270 1.01 -3.91 10.22
CA TRP A 270 0.39 -2.77 9.56
C TRP A 270 1.39 -1.99 8.70
N LYS A 271 2.54 -1.65 9.29
CA LYS A 271 3.63 -0.96 8.63
C LYS A 271 4.12 -1.72 7.39
N LEU A 272 4.35 -3.03 7.51
CA LEU A 272 4.85 -3.86 6.41
C LEU A 272 3.82 -3.96 5.28
N ILE A 273 2.56 -4.31 5.56
CA ILE A 273 1.53 -4.46 4.51
C ILE A 273 1.26 -3.13 3.81
N LYS A 274 1.28 -2.03 4.56
CA LYS A 274 1.01 -0.70 4.03
C LYS A 274 2.14 -0.21 3.13
N SER A 275 3.38 -0.27 3.61
CA SER A 275 4.55 0.16 2.83
C SER A 275 4.73 -0.73 1.60
N SER A 276 4.57 -2.06 1.75
CA SER A 276 4.65 -2.98 0.62
C SER A 276 3.65 -2.64 -0.49
N SER A 277 2.39 -2.40 -0.13
CA SER A 277 1.36 -2.10 -1.12
C SER A 277 1.54 -0.72 -1.76
N HIS A 278 2.01 0.27 -1.01
CA HIS A 278 2.34 1.61 -1.53
C HIS A 278 3.46 1.54 -2.58
N GLU A 279 4.60 0.96 -2.22
CA GLU A 279 5.77 0.91 -3.13
C GLU A 279 5.49 0.04 -4.37
N LEU A 280 4.76 -1.07 -4.24
CA LEU A 280 4.35 -1.86 -5.40
C LEU A 280 3.38 -1.11 -6.32
N CYS A 281 2.54 -0.22 -5.79
CA CYS A 281 1.71 0.64 -6.63
C CYS A 281 2.56 1.62 -7.45
N HIS A 282 3.66 2.15 -6.90
CA HIS A 282 4.62 2.94 -7.67
C HIS A 282 5.22 2.15 -8.83
N LEU A 283 5.58 0.87 -8.63
CA LEU A 283 6.08 0.00 -9.71
C LEU A 283 5.04 -0.31 -10.80
N LEU A 284 3.75 -0.09 -10.53
CA LEU A 284 2.66 -0.10 -11.51
C LEU A 284 2.37 1.29 -12.10
N GLY A 285 3.27 2.26 -11.86
CA GLY A 285 3.22 3.61 -12.39
C GLY A 285 2.25 4.55 -11.67
N LEU A 286 1.67 4.18 -10.53
CA LEU A 286 0.83 5.09 -9.75
C LEU A 286 1.73 6.14 -9.10
N GLN A 287 1.47 7.42 -9.33
CA GLN A 287 2.09 8.52 -8.59
C GLN A 287 1.34 8.81 -7.29
N HIS A 288 1.95 9.62 -6.43
CA HIS A 288 1.27 10.11 -5.23
C HIS A 288 -0.09 10.73 -5.59
N CYS A 289 -1.09 10.43 -4.77
CA CYS A 289 -2.46 10.88 -4.90
C CYS A 289 -2.68 12.08 -3.99
N THR A 290 -3.27 13.13 -4.53
CA THR A 290 -3.71 14.31 -3.77
C THR A 290 -5.19 14.61 -4.00
N PHE A 291 -5.92 13.74 -4.70
CA PHE A 291 -7.35 13.91 -4.95
C PHE A 291 -8.18 13.63 -3.70
N PHE A 292 -7.79 12.58 -2.97
CA PHE A 292 -8.49 12.03 -1.83
C PHE A 292 -7.46 11.50 -0.85
N LEU A 293 -7.88 11.22 0.38
CA LEU A 293 -7.10 10.36 1.24
C LEU A 293 -6.98 8.97 0.61
N CYS A 294 -5.80 8.41 0.58
CA CYS A 294 -5.50 7.29 -0.30
C CYS A 294 -4.26 6.60 0.22
N ALA A 295 -4.17 5.29 0.01
CA ALA A 295 -2.94 4.55 0.24
C ALA A 295 -1.73 5.13 -0.51
N MET A 296 -1.97 5.90 -1.59
CA MET A 296 -0.92 6.58 -2.37
C MET A 296 -0.72 8.04 -1.96
N ASN A 297 -1.18 8.53 -0.82
CA ASN A 297 -0.82 9.89 -0.42
C ASN A 297 0.68 9.99 -0.10
N GLU A 298 1.30 11.11 -0.46
CA GLU A 298 2.66 11.43 -0.02
C GLU A 298 2.68 11.67 1.50
N SER A 299 3.79 11.36 2.15
CA SER A 299 3.96 11.57 3.59
C SER A 299 5.30 12.23 3.89
N SER A 300 5.31 13.15 4.85
CA SER A 300 6.50 13.86 5.32
C SER A 300 7.10 13.25 6.60
N SER A 301 6.42 12.27 7.21
CA SER A 301 6.91 11.47 8.33
C SER A 301 6.31 10.06 8.31
N MET A 302 6.88 9.16 9.12
CA MET A 302 6.38 7.80 9.25
C MET A 302 5.06 7.77 10.02
N ASP A 303 4.92 8.59 11.06
CA ASP A 303 3.63 8.83 11.71
C ASP A 303 2.51 9.21 10.73
N GLU A 304 2.80 10.13 9.80
CA GLU A 304 1.85 10.52 8.76
C GLU A 304 1.54 9.33 7.85
N ALA A 305 2.58 8.66 7.36
CA ALA A 305 2.44 7.47 6.50
C ALA A 305 1.64 6.35 7.18
N MET A 306 1.80 6.11 8.48
CA MET A 306 1.10 5.05 9.20
C MET A 306 -0.36 5.41 9.56
N ASN A 307 -0.70 6.70 9.59
CA ASN A 307 -2.06 7.19 9.86
C ASN A 307 -2.88 7.45 8.60
N GLN A 308 -2.26 7.49 7.43
CA GLN A 308 -3.01 7.50 6.18
C GLN A 308 -3.83 6.19 6.01
N PRO A 309 -4.72 6.11 5.02
CA PRO A 309 -5.46 4.88 4.77
C PRO A 309 -4.65 3.73 4.15
N LEU A 310 -5.14 2.49 4.29
CA LEU A 310 -4.59 1.29 3.60
C LEU A 310 -5.14 1.12 2.17
N PHE A 311 -6.31 1.67 1.88
CA PHE A 311 -7.02 1.43 0.62
C PHE A 311 -6.86 2.56 -0.40
N LEU A 312 -7.03 2.23 -1.68
CA LEU A 312 -6.95 3.20 -2.76
C LEU A 312 -8.28 3.94 -2.90
N CYS A 313 -8.21 5.25 -3.12
CA CYS A 313 -9.37 6.02 -3.57
C CYS A 313 -9.84 5.53 -4.96
N PRO A 314 -11.07 5.84 -5.41
CA PRO A 314 -11.59 5.31 -6.69
C PRO A 314 -10.73 5.62 -7.92
N VAL A 315 -9.99 6.74 -7.92
CA VAL A 315 -9.07 7.11 -9.00
C VAL A 315 -7.90 6.13 -9.06
N CYS A 316 -7.22 5.89 -7.94
CA CYS A 316 -6.09 4.97 -7.88
C CYS A 316 -6.53 3.51 -7.97
N LEU A 317 -7.69 3.16 -7.39
CA LEU A 317 -8.30 1.85 -7.54
C LEU A 317 -8.59 1.55 -9.02
N ARG A 318 -9.09 2.52 -9.80
CA ARG A 318 -9.33 2.34 -11.23
C ARG A 318 -8.05 2.05 -12.01
N LYS A 319 -6.95 2.75 -11.68
CA LYS A 319 -5.61 2.51 -12.26
C LYS A 319 -5.16 1.08 -11.94
N LEU A 320 -5.20 0.69 -10.66
CA LEU A 320 -4.80 -0.64 -10.23
C LEU A 320 -5.67 -1.75 -10.87
N GLN A 321 -6.99 -1.56 -10.88
CA GLN A 321 -7.93 -2.48 -11.51
C GLN A 321 -7.63 -2.64 -13.00
N LYS A 322 -7.26 -1.56 -13.70
CA LYS A 322 -6.86 -1.65 -15.11
C LYS A 322 -5.55 -2.41 -15.30
N ALA A 323 -4.59 -2.24 -14.38
CA ALA A 323 -3.29 -2.91 -14.43
C ALA A 323 -3.42 -4.42 -14.17
N CYS A 324 -4.14 -4.80 -13.11
CA CYS A 324 -4.20 -6.17 -12.60
C CYS A 324 -5.41 -6.96 -13.13
N GLY A 325 -6.50 -6.27 -13.47
CA GLY A 325 -7.70 -6.88 -14.04
C GLY A 325 -8.67 -7.50 -13.04
N PHE A 326 -8.53 -7.31 -11.73
CA PHE A 326 -9.42 -7.94 -10.75
C PHE A 326 -10.88 -7.45 -10.80
N ASP A 327 -11.76 -8.26 -10.21
CA ASP A 327 -13.08 -7.85 -9.75
C ASP A 327 -12.99 -7.12 -8.40
N VAL A 328 -13.62 -5.95 -8.28
CA VAL A 328 -13.48 -5.07 -7.10
C VAL A 328 -14.16 -5.70 -5.88
N LEU A 329 -15.35 -6.28 -6.05
CA LEU A 329 -16.12 -6.87 -4.96
C LEU A 329 -15.40 -8.10 -4.43
N GLU A 330 -14.97 -9.00 -5.31
CA GLU A 330 -14.22 -10.20 -4.92
C GLU A 330 -12.95 -9.83 -4.13
N ARG A 331 -12.19 -8.86 -4.64
CA ARG A 331 -10.98 -8.36 -3.97
C ARG A 331 -11.29 -7.81 -2.58
N TYR A 332 -12.33 -6.99 -2.43
CA TYR A 332 -12.69 -6.42 -1.13
C TYR A 332 -13.18 -7.49 -0.14
N THR A 333 -13.97 -8.46 -0.59
CA THR A 333 -14.38 -9.59 0.26
C THR A 333 -13.18 -10.43 0.72
N LEU A 334 -12.19 -10.66 -0.14
CA LEU A 334 -10.96 -11.37 0.25
C LEU A 334 -10.12 -10.56 1.24
N LEU A 335 -9.96 -9.24 1.03
CA LEU A 335 -9.28 -8.36 1.97
C LEU A 335 -9.98 -8.33 3.33
N GLN A 336 -11.31 -8.27 3.34
CA GLN A 336 -12.12 -8.27 4.56
C GLN A 336 -11.90 -9.55 5.38
N LYS A 337 -11.91 -10.72 4.74
CA LYS A 337 -11.62 -12.00 5.38
C LYS A 337 -10.20 -12.05 5.94
N PHE A 338 -9.21 -11.61 5.17
CA PHE A 338 -7.81 -11.61 5.59
C PHE A 338 -7.56 -10.68 6.78
N LEU A 339 -8.03 -9.43 6.69
CA LEU A 339 -7.89 -8.44 7.76
C LEU A 339 -8.68 -8.80 9.02
N SER A 340 -9.79 -9.52 8.88
CA SER A 340 -10.54 -10.06 10.02
C SER A 340 -9.71 -11.07 10.81
N GLY A 341 -8.93 -11.92 10.12
CA GLY A 341 -7.96 -12.80 10.78
C GLY A 341 -6.90 -12.02 11.54
N LEU A 342 -6.33 -10.97 10.93
CA LEU A 342 -5.35 -10.11 11.60
C LEU A 342 -5.95 -9.41 12.82
N ALA A 343 -7.16 -8.86 12.72
CA ALA A 343 -7.86 -8.19 13.82
C ALA A 343 -8.21 -9.13 15.00
N GLN A 344 -8.36 -10.44 14.73
CA GLN A 344 -8.56 -11.44 15.78
C GLN A 344 -7.27 -11.75 16.53
N GLN A 345 -6.13 -11.75 15.85
CA GLN A 345 -4.83 -12.04 16.46
C GLN A 345 -4.19 -10.80 17.09
N PHE A 346 -4.42 -9.62 16.52
CA PHE A 346 -3.84 -8.36 16.97
C PHE A 346 -4.93 -7.37 17.36
N THR A 347 -4.87 -6.90 18.60
CA THR A 347 -5.76 -5.84 19.12
C THR A 347 -5.27 -4.47 18.64
N ASP A 348 -5.35 -4.22 17.34
CA ASP A 348 -4.99 -2.94 16.72
C ASP A 348 -6.23 -2.29 16.11
N GLU A 349 -6.52 -1.05 16.52
CA GLU A 349 -7.69 -0.29 16.07
C GLU A 349 -7.68 -0.05 14.56
N LYS A 350 -6.50 0.05 13.93
CA LYS A 350 -6.38 0.28 12.47
C LYS A 350 -7.00 -0.86 11.66
N PHE A 351 -6.90 -2.10 12.14
CA PHE A 351 -7.54 -3.23 11.46
C PHE A 351 -9.07 -3.18 11.59
N LYS A 352 -9.60 -2.80 12.76
CA LYS A 352 -11.05 -2.64 12.97
C LYS A 352 -11.63 -1.55 12.07
N GLU A 353 -10.93 -0.42 11.98
CA GLU A 353 -11.28 0.70 11.10
C GLU A 353 -11.33 0.27 9.63
N CYS A 354 -10.33 -0.49 9.17
CA CYS A 354 -10.32 -1.05 7.82
C CYS A 354 -11.48 -1.98 7.54
N LEU A 355 -11.84 -2.84 8.51
CA LEU A 355 -12.95 -3.78 8.38
C LEU A 355 -14.28 -3.05 8.26
N ALA A 356 -14.54 -2.08 9.14
CA ALA A 356 -15.75 -1.27 9.05
C ALA A 356 -15.87 -0.57 7.68
N TRP A 357 -14.76 -0.06 7.15
CA TRP A 357 -14.73 0.52 5.81
C TRP A 357 -15.03 -0.49 4.71
N LEU A 358 -14.44 -1.69 4.77
CA LEU A 358 -14.71 -2.76 3.81
C LEU A 358 -16.15 -3.23 3.86
N ASP A 359 -16.76 -3.37 5.05
CA ASP A 359 -18.16 -3.78 5.22
C ASP A 359 -19.10 -2.89 4.42
N ARG A 360 -18.93 -1.56 4.52
CA ARG A 360 -19.73 -0.60 3.77
C ARG A 360 -19.48 -0.68 2.27
N CYS A 361 -18.21 -0.81 1.85
CA CYS A 361 -17.88 -0.96 0.43
C CYS A 361 -18.52 -2.22 -0.17
N VAL A 362 -18.44 -3.34 0.55
CA VAL A 362 -19.03 -4.61 0.13
C VAL A 362 -20.55 -4.52 0.09
N ALA A 363 -21.19 -3.90 1.09
CA ALA A 363 -22.63 -3.69 1.09
C ALA A 363 -23.08 -2.85 -0.13
N TYR A 364 -22.38 -1.74 -0.42
CA TYR A 364 -22.63 -0.92 -1.59
C TYR A 364 -22.42 -1.65 -2.91
N LEU A 365 -21.37 -2.48 -3.00
CA LEU A 365 -21.09 -3.19 -4.23
C LEU A 365 -22.09 -4.33 -4.52
N ASN A 366 -22.84 -4.76 -3.49
CA ASN A 366 -23.90 -5.75 -3.59
C ASN A 366 -25.31 -5.17 -3.77
N SER A 367 -25.50 -3.87 -3.52
CA SER A 367 -26.74 -3.13 -3.87
C SER A 367 -26.78 -2.83 -5.36
#